data_AF-A0A353BWF9-F1
#
_entry.id   AF-A0A353BWF9-F1
#
_cell.length_a   1.000
_cell.length_b   1.000
_cell.length_c   1.000
_cell.angle_alpha   90.00
_cell.angle_beta   90.00
_cell.angle_gamma   90.00
#
_symmetry.space_group_name_H-M   'P 1'
#
loop_
_entity.id
_entity.type
_entity.pdbx_description
1 polymer ?
#
loop_
_entity_poly.entity_id
_entity_poly.type
_entity_poly.pdbx_seq_one_letter_code
_entity_poly.pdbx_strand_id
1 'polypeptide(L)'
;MSKRQNDMQTSLREIAEQAKKDKGRRFTNLSKLLTKEYLSENLKLLNKKAAAGIDRVTYWEYQRNQDKNITELLERVKGGKYRARFVRRKHIKKANGKLRPLGIPTIEDKLLQAAVAQILGAIYEADFMTSSYAYRPKRGPKEAVRDLTDNLRRGKYSYVVEADIKGFYDHLDHDWQMKMRDIRVGDGVIFAVKMFETSATLKKLFWV
;
A
#
# COMPACT_ATOMS: atom_id res chain seq x y z
N MET A 1 6.28 -10.53 21.77
CA MET A 1 6.36 -9.29 20.97
C MET A 1 7.39 -8.38 21.61
N SER A 2 8.30 -7.77 20.84
CA SER A 2 9.34 -6.88 21.37
C SER A 2 8.76 -5.52 21.81
N LYS A 3 9.33 -4.88 22.84
CA LYS A 3 8.90 -3.56 23.36
C LYS A 3 8.72 -2.52 22.24
N ARG A 4 9.68 -2.46 21.31
CA ARG A 4 9.65 -1.55 20.14
C ARG A 4 8.58 -1.90 19.10
N GLN A 5 8.19 -3.18 18.94
CA GLN A 5 7.05 -3.55 18.08
C GLN A 5 5.74 -3.01 18.65
N ASN A 6 5.59 -3.07 19.97
CA ASN A 6 4.43 -2.51 20.66
C ASN A 6 4.40 -0.98 20.48
N ASP A 7 5.54 -0.30 20.63
CA ASP A 7 5.67 1.14 20.45
C ASP A 7 5.31 1.60 19.02
N MET A 8 5.66 0.82 18.00
CA MET A 8 5.29 1.11 16.60
C MET A 8 3.80 0.93 16.34
N GLN A 9 3.19 -0.13 16.89
CA GLN A 9 1.74 -0.32 16.80
C GLN A 9 1.00 0.81 17.52
N THR A 10 1.54 1.29 18.64
CA THR A 10 1.05 2.48 19.36
C THR A 10 1.17 3.73 18.50
N SER A 11 2.31 3.96 17.85
CA SER A 11 2.52 5.13 16.97
C SER A 11 1.53 5.18 15.80
N LEU A 12 1.26 4.05 15.14
CA LEU A 12 0.26 4.00 14.06
C LEU A 12 -1.16 4.21 14.58
N ARG A 13 -1.48 3.70 15.77
CA ARG A 13 -2.77 3.96 16.42
C ARG A 13 -2.94 5.43 16.76
N GLU A 14 -1.91 6.08 17.28
CA GLU A 14 -1.93 7.51 17.57
C GLU A 14 -2.18 8.34 16.31
N ILE A 15 -1.52 8.00 15.19
CA ILE A 15 -1.79 8.66 13.90
C ILE A 15 -3.25 8.48 13.49
N ALA A 16 -3.78 7.26 13.60
CA ALA A 16 -5.17 6.99 13.25
C ALA A 16 -6.15 7.78 14.13
N GLU A 17 -5.90 7.87 15.43
CA GLU A 17 -6.74 8.66 16.34
C GLU A 17 -6.64 10.17 16.06
N GLN A 18 -5.45 10.68 15.73
CA GLN A 18 -5.30 12.07 15.29
C GLN A 18 -6.04 12.32 13.97
N ALA A 19 -5.96 11.40 13.01
CA ALA A 19 -6.62 11.52 11.72
C ALA A 19 -8.15 11.52 11.83
N LYS A 20 -8.70 10.77 12.81
CA LYS A 20 -10.13 10.77 13.13
C LYS A 20 -10.58 12.06 13.83
N LYS A 21 -9.78 12.54 14.79
CA LYS A 21 -10.09 13.77 15.56
C LYS A 21 -10.05 15.02 14.69
N ASP A 22 -9.10 15.09 13.77
CA ASP A 22 -8.90 16.24 12.89
C ASP A 22 -8.76 15.77 11.43
N LYS A 23 -9.85 15.92 10.68
CA LYS A 23 -9.92 15.56 9.26
C LYS A 23 -9.11 16.49 8.35
N GLY A 24 -8.78 17.70 8.82
CA GLY A 24 -7.95 18.66 8.09
C GLY A 24 -6.46 18.50 8.37
N ARG A 25 -6.08 17.67 9.35
CA ARG A 25 -4.68 17.51 9.77
C ARG A 25 -3.81 16.99 8.63
N ARG A 26 -2.77 17.76 8.32
CA ARG A 26 -1.68 17.36 7.42
C ARG A 26 -0.49 16.83 8.22
N PHE A 27 -0.01 15.64 7.88
CA PHE A 27 1.06 14.93 8.58
C PHE A 27 2.41 15.13 7.87
N THR A 28 3.37 15.76 8.56
CA THR A 28 4.65 16.20 7.96
C THR A 28 5.89 15.44 8.41
N ASN A 29 5.80 14.65 9.49
CA ASN A 29 6.93 13.92 10.07
C ASN A 29 6.60 12.44 10.24
N LEU A 30 6.20 11.81 9.13
CA LEU A 30 5.82 10.40 9.04
C LEU A 30 7.03 9.49 8.80
N SER A 31 8.05 9.99 8.10
CA SER A 31 9.29 9.28 7.78
C SER A 31 10.11 8.90 9.02
N LYS A 32 9.87 9.53 10.17
CA LYS A 32 10.40 9.08 11.47
C LYS A 32 10.01 7.64 11.80
N LEU A 33 8.86 7.17 11.30
CA LEU A 33 8.38 5.80 11.52
C LEU A 33 9.13 4.78 10.67
N LEU A 34 9.81 5.21 9.60
CA LEU A 34 10.69 4.35 8.82
C LEU A 34 11.98 4.12 9.62
N THR A 35 11.92 3.18 10.56
CA THR A 35 13.06 2.69 11.32
C THR A 35 13.53 1.35 10.76
N LYS A 36 14.75 0.94 11.14
CA LYS A 36 15.31 -0.36 10.73
C LYS A 36 14.40 -1.49 11.20
N GLU A 37 13.93 -1.40 12.44
CA GLU A 37 13.00 -2.35 13.03
C GLU A 37 11.67 -2.38 12.28
N TYR A 38 11.10 -1.22 11.96
CA TYR A 38 9.83 -1.16 11.24
C TYR A 38 9.93 -1.82 9.86
N LEU A 39 11.00 -1.56 9.12
CA LEU A 39 11.25 -2.21 7.85
C LEU A 39 11.56 -3.70 8.00
N SER A 40 12.32 -4.12 9.01
CA SER A 40 12.58 -5.54 9.27
C SER A 40 11.30 -6.32 9.58
N GLU A 41 10.36 -5.73 10.31
CA GLU A 41 9.05 -6.33 10.55
C GLU A 41 8.20 -6.39 9.28
N ASN A 42 8.17 -5.31 8.50
CA ASN A 42 7.46 -5.28 7.22
C ASN A 42 8.04 -6.29 6.21
N LEU A 43 9.35 -6.54 6.22
CA LEU A 43 9.98 -7.55 5.37
C LEU A 43 9.38 -8.93 5.65
N LYS A 44 9.14 -9.30 6.91
CA LYS A 44 8.56 -10.60 7.30
C LYS A 44 7.13 -10.79 6.77
N LEU A 45 6.40 -9.70 6.56
CA LEU A 45 5.03 -9.70 6.03
C LEU A 45 4.98 -9.85 4.51
N LEU A 46 6.11 -9.68 3.81
CA LEU A 46 6.14 -9.83 2.36
C LEU A 46 5.99 -11.29 1.95
N ASN A 47 5.34 -11.51 0.80
CA ASN A 47 5.25 -12.83 0.19
C ASN A 47 6.64 -13.33 -0.24
N LYS A 48 7.16 -14.31 0.50
CA LYS A 48 8.50 -14.90 0.32
C LYS A 48 8.67 -15.62 -1.03
N LYS A 49 7.57 -16.03 -1.67
CA LYS A 49 7.54 -16.71 -2.97
C LYS A 49 7.30 -15.73 -4.13
N ALA A 50 7.21 -14.43 -3.87
CA ALA A 50 7.02 -13.44 -4.91
C ALA A 50 8.22 -13.42 -5.87
N ALA A 51 7.94 -13.32 -7.17
CA ALA A 51 8.97 -13.24 -8.19
C ALA A 51 9.89 -12.01 -7.97
N ALA A 52 11.17 -12.18 -8.26
CA ALA A 52 12.16 -11.12 -8.19
C ALA A 52 11.91 -10.02 -9.23
N GLY A 53 12.36 -8.80 -8.90
CA GLY A 53 12.27 -7.62 -9.75
C GLY A 53 13.27 -7.65 -10.91
N ILE A 54 13.61 -6.47 -11.43
CA ILE A 54 14.56 -6.34 -12.55
C ILE A 54 15.99 -6.74 -12.15
N ASP A 55 16.34 -6.52 -10.88
CA ASP A 55 17.63 -6.86 -10.27
C ASP A 55 17.77 -8.35 -9.94
N ARG A 56 16.70 -9.14 -10.14
CA ARG A 56 16.65 -10.58 -9.90
C ARG A 56 16.93 -11.01 -8.45
N VAL A 57 17.03 -10.06 -7.51
CA VAL A 57 17.19 -10.35 -6.08
C VAL A 57 15.89 -10.91 -5.52
N THR A 58 15.97 -12.13 -4.98
CA THR A 58 14.87 -12.82 -4.32
C THR A 58 14.72 -12.37 -2.87
N TYR A 59 13.58 -12.71 -2.26
CA TYR A 59 13.37 -12.50 -0.83
C TYR A 59 14.48 -13.15 0.02
N TRP A 60 14.87 -14.39 -0.29
CA TRP A 60 15.85 -15.14 0.48
C TRP A 60 17.26 -14.55 0.39
N GLU A 61 17.67 -14.11 -0.79
CA GLU A 61 18.96 -13.43 -0.99
C GLU A 61 18.99 -12.10 -0.24
N TYR A 62 17.90 -11.32 -0.32
CA TYR A 62 17.78 -10.07 0.43
C TYR A 62 17.81 -10.29 1.94
N GLN A 63 17.15 -11.36 2.41
CA GLN A 63 17.06 -11.67 3.84
C GLN A 63 18.43 -12.05 4.44
N ARG A 64 19.31 -12.72 3.69
CA ARG A 64 20.65 -13.12 4.17
C ARG A 64 21.47 -11.97 4.74
N ASN A 65 21.35 -10.78 4.12
CA ASN A 65 22.03 -9.56 4.55
C ASN A 65 21.03 -8.45 4.94
N GLN A 66 19.86 -8.83 5.48
CA GLN A 66 18.75 -7.88 5.73
C GLN A 66 19.17 -6.65 6.54
N ASP A 67 20.04 -6.83 7.54
CA ASP A 67 20.47 -5.74 8.41
C ASP A 67 21.22 -4.66 7.64
N LYS A 68 22.17 -5.06 6.79
CA LYS A 68 22.91 -4.16 5.92
C LYS A 68 21.99 -3.53 4.88
N ASN A 69 21.24 -4.37 4.16
CA ASN A 69 20.36 -3.94 3.08
C ASN A 69 19.33 -2.89 3.55
N ILE A 70 18.68 -3.13 4.70
CA ILE A 70 17.69 -2.20 5.26
C ILE A 70 18.35 -0.90 5.73
N THR A 71 19.55 -0.96 6.30
CA THR A 71 20.29 0.23 6.74
C THR A 71 20.63 1.12 5.54
N GLU A 72 21.21 0.54 4.48
CA GLU A 72 21.52 1.25 3.25
C GLU A 72 20.28 1.79 2.53
N LEU A 73 19.16 1.05 2.57
CA LEU A 73 17.88 1.53 2.04
C LEU A 73 17.38 2.75 2.83
N LEU A 74 17.43 2.72 4.16
CA LEU A 74 17.00 3.85 5.00
C LEU A 74 17.85 5.09 4.78
N GLU A 75 19.17 4.96 4.68
CA GLU A 75 20.06 6.07 4.38
C GLU A 75 19.71 6.72 3.04
N ARG A 76 19.47 5.91 2.00
CA ARG A 76 19.04 6.43 0.70
C ARG A 76 17.68 7.13 0.77
N VAL A 77 16.71 6.54 1.47
CA VAL A 77 15.34 7.09 1.58
C VAL A 77 15.34 8.40 2.37
N LYS A 78 15.95 8.42 3.56
CA LYS A 78 15.99 9.62 4.40
C LYS A 78 16.92 10.70 3.85
N GLY A 79 17.98 10.32 3.14
CA GLY A 79 18.89 11.24 2.47
C GLY A 79 18.40 11.76 1.12
N GLY A 80 17.16 11.42 0.69
CA GLY A 80 16.61 11.87 -0.59
C GLY A 80 17.30 11.29 -1.84
N LYS A 81 18.15 10.27 -1.67
CA LYS A 81 18.90 9.60 -2.74
C LYS A 81 18.19 8.37 -3.30
N TYR A 82 17.10 7.93 -2.67
CA TYR A 82 16.31 6.80 -3.15
C TYR A 82 15.62 7.11 -4.48
N ARG A 83 15.80 6.21 -5.43
CA ARG A 83 15.10 6.19 -6.71
C ARG A 83 14.52 4.79 -6.90
N ALA A 84 13.19 4.71 -7.08
CA ALA A 84 12.52 3.45 -7.36
C ALA A 84 13.10 2.84 -8.64
N ARG A 85 13.38 1.53 -8.61
CA ARG A 85 13.96 0.82 -9.75
C ARG A 85 12.90 0.56 -10.82
N PHE A 86 13.37 0.30 -12.04
CA PHE A 86 12.48 -0.12 -13.12
C PHE A 86 11.73 -1.40 -12.77
N VAL A 87 10.46 -1.44 -13.17
CA VAL A 87 9.54 -2.51 -12.84
C VAL A 87 9.61 -3.58 -13.93
N ARG A 88 9.92 -4.82 -13.54
CA ARG A 88 10.01 -5.92 -14.49
C ARG A 88 8.62 -6.32 -14.99
N ARG A 89 8.39 -6.30 -16.30
CA ARG A 89 7.11 -6.73 -16.90
C ARG A 89 7.09 -8.25 -17.09
N LYS A 90 6.00 -8.89 -16.68
CA LYS A 90 5.68 -10.30 -16.96
C LYS A 90 4.26 -10.41 -17.49
N HIS A 91 4.06 -11.09 -18.61
CA HIS A 91 2.72 -11.30 -19.16
C HIS A 91 2.10 -12.57 -18.57
N ILE A 92 0.84 -12.48 -18.14
CA ILE A 92 0.04 -13.61 -17.68
C ILE A 92 -1.17 -13.75 -18.59
N LYS A 93 -1.43 -14.95 -19.11
CA LYS A 93 -2.61 -15.23 -19.93
C LYS A 93 -3.88 -15.09 -19.07
N LYS A 94 -4.87 -14.36 -19.55
CA LYS A 94 -6.25 -14.38 -19.02
C LYS A 94 -7.00 -15.59 -19.59
N ALA A 95 -8.11 -15.94 -18.97
CA ALA A 95 -9.03 -16.99 -19.46
C ALA A 95 -9.54 -16.71 -20.89
N ASN A 96 -9.67 -15.43 -21.27
CA ASN A 96 -10.09 -15.00 -22.60
C ASN A 96 -8.94 -14.85 -23.62
N GLY A 97 -7.78 -15.45 -23.38
CA GLY A 97 -6.62 -15.42 -24.27
C GLY A 97 -5.79 -14.12 -24.26
N LYS A 98 -6.36 -12.99 -23.82
CA LYS A 98 -5.62 -11.71 -23.71
C LYS A 98 -4.53 -11.78 -22.63
N LEU A 99 -3.44 -11.05 -22.82
CA LEU A 99 -2.36 -10.95 -21.82
C LEU A 99 -2.66 -9.84 -20.80
N ARG A 100 -2.42 -10.11 -19.51
CA ARG A 100 -2.35 -9.10 -18.45
C ARG A 100 -0.87 -8.79 -18.19
N PRO A 101 -0.40 -7.57 -18.42
CA PRO A 101 0.94 -7.18 -18.01
C PRO A 101 0.99 -7.07 -16.48
N LEU A 102 1.93 -7.77 -15.86
CA LEU A 102 2.23 -7.69 -14.44
C LEU A 102 3.55 -6.95 -14.24
N GLY A 103 3.53 -5.86 -13.50
CA GLY A 103 4.71 -5.19 -12.99
C GLY A 103 5.21 -5.85 -11.70
N ILE A 104 6.44 -6.34 -11.75
CA ILE A 104 7.15 -6.97 -10.63
C ILE A 104 8.26 -6.01 -10.18
N PRO A 105 8.06 -5.26 -9.09
CA PRO A 105 9.07 -4.38 -8.52
C PRO A 105 10.14 -5.17 -7.76
N THR A 106 11.22 -4.49 -7.40
CA THR A 106 12.30 -5.08 -6.60
C THR A 106 11.86 -5.31 -5.16
N ILE A 107 12.61 -6.12 -4.41
CA ILE A 107 12.27 -6.41 -3.01
C ILE A 107 12.31 -5.16 -2.13
N GLU A 108 13.25 -4.24 -2.38
CA GLU A 108 13.34 -2.96 -1.67
C GLU A 108 12.11 -2.09 -1.94
N ASP A 109 11.70 -1.98 -3.20
CA ASP A 109 10.51 -1.22 -3.58
C ASP A 109 9.25 -1.82 -2.93
N LYS A 110 9.10 -3.16 -2.94
CA LYS A 110 7.98 -3.84 -2.27
C LYS A 110 7.97 -3.56 -0.77
N LEU A 111 9.14 -3.61 -0.14
CA LEU A 111 9.30 -3.36 1.29
C LEU A 111 8.90 -1.93 1.63
N LEU A 112 9.42 -0.95 0.91
CA LEU A 112 9.13 0.46 1.15
C LEU A 112 7.66 0.78 0.84
N GLN A 113 7.11 0.25 -0.25
CA GLN A 113 5.69 0.39 -0.59
C GLN A 113 4.78 -0.22 0.48
N ALA A 114 5.10 -1.41 1.00
CA ALA A 114 4.32 -2.04 2.07
C ALA A 114 4.35 -1.22 3.37
N ALA A 115 5.54 -0.77 3.77
CA ALA A 115 5.74 0.04 4.97
C ALA A 115 5.00 1.38 4.87
N VAL A 116 5.14 2.08 3.74
CA VAL A 116 4.44 3.35 3.50
C VAL A 116 2.93 3.15 3.38
N ALA A 117 2.46 2.07 2.74
CA ALA A 117 1.03 1.75 2.66
C ALA A 117 0.39 1.62 4.04
N GLN A 118 1.08 1.01 5.02
CA GLN A 118 0.56 0.90 6.38
C GLN A 118 0.46 2.25 7.08
N ILE A 119 1.47 3.12 6.93
CA ILE A 119 1.46 4.48 7.48
C ILE A 119 0.31 5.29 6.87
N LEU A 120 0.18 5.26 5.54
CA LEU A 120 -0.91 5.97 4.84
C LEU A 120 -2.28 5.38 5.19
N GLY A 121 -2.37 4.06 5.34
CA GLY A 121 -3.59 3.38 5.76
C GLY A 121 -4.07 3.86 7.14
N ALA A 122 -3.15 4.11 8.08
CA ALA A 122 -3.51 4.66 9.39
C ALA A 122 -4.16 6.05 9.28
N ILE A 123 -3.79 6.85 8.29
CA ILE A 123 -4.37 8.18 8.04
C ILE A 123 -5.71 8.05 7.33
N TYR A 124 -5.74 7.41 6.15
CA TYR A 124 -6.90 7.42 5.26
C TYR A 124 -8.04 6.50 5.70
N GLU A 125 -7.80 5.53 6.59
CA GLU A 125 -8.87 4.70 7.15
C GLU A 125 -9.92 5.53 7.89
N ALA A 126 -9.54 6.70 8.42
CA ALA A 126 -10.46 7.65 9.04
C ALA A 126 -11.38 8.38 8.04
N ASP A 127 -10.99 8.44 6.77
CA ASP A 127 -11.69 9.20 5.72
C ASP A 127 -12.57 8.31 4.84
N PHE A 128 -12.25 7.02 4.73
CA PHE A 128 -12.99 6.11 3.88
C PHE A 128 -14.45 5.96 4.33
N MET A 129 -15.35 6.07 3.37
CA MET A 129 -16.79 5.82 3.59
C MET A 129 -17.03 4.41 4.12
N THR A 130 -18.09 4.24 4.90
CA THR A 130 -18.51 2.92 5.43
C THR A 130 -18.92 1.95 4.32
N SER A 131 -19.33 2.44 3.16
CA SER A 131 -19.65 1.66 1.96
C SER A 131 -18.44 1.30 1.09
N SER A 132 -17.21 1.64 1.51
CA SER A 132 -15.98 1.22 0.84
C SER A 132 -15.41 -0.04 1.49
N TYR A 133 -15.20 -1.12 0.72
CA TYR A 133 -14.78 -2.42 1.27
C TYR A 133 -13.44 -2.93 0.74
N ALA A 134 -13.07 -2.56 -0.48
CA ALA A 134 -11.91 -3.11 -1.15
C ALA A 134 -10.60 -2.57 -0.55
N TYR A 135 -9.59 -3.45 -0.43
CA TYR A 135 -8.22 -3.12 0.00
C TYR A 135 -8.11 -2.45 1.39
N ARG A 136 -9.12 -2.65 2.25
CA ARG A 136 -9.15 -2.10 3.61
C ARG A 136 -8.92 -3.20 4.65
N PRO A 137 -8.20 -2.91 5.76
CA PRO A 137 -8.07 -3.86 6.85
C PRO A 137 -9.43 -4.29 7.39
N LYS A 138 -9.63 -5.60 7.61
CA LYS A 138 -10.84 -6.20 8.20
C LYS A 138 -12.15 -6.01 7.41
N ARG A 139 -12.09 -5.45 6.20
CA ARG A 139 -13.23 -5.33 5.28
C ARG A 139 -13.00 -6.18 4.04
N GLY A 140 -14.07 -6.63 3.40
CA GLY A 140 -13.91 -7.46 2.20
C GLY A 140 -15.18 -7.72 1.41
N PRO A 141 -15.08 -8.50 0.32
CA PRO A 141 -16.19 -8.70 -0.62
C PRO A 141 -17.45 -9.30 0.03
N LYS A 142 -17.28 -10.19 1.01
CA LYS A 142 -18.41 -10.81 1.73
C LYS A 142 -19.25 -9.78 2.49
N GLU A 143 -18.60 -8.79 3.09
CA GLU A 143 -19.28 -7.71 3.80
C GLU A 143 -20.05 -6.82 2.82
N ALA A 144 -19.45 -6.46 1.69
CA ALA A 144 -20.10 -5.70 0.63
C ALA A 144 -21.38 -6.38 0.12
N VAL A 145 -21.32 -7.71 -0.12
CA VAL A 145 -22.47 -8.51 -0.57
C VAL A 145 -23.55 -8.56 0.50
N ARG A 146 -23.18 -8.74 1.78
CA ARG A 146 -24.14 -8.74 2.90
C ARG A 146 -24.86 -7.40 3.00
N ASP A 147 -24.12 -6.30 3.01
CA ASP A 147 -24.68 -4.96 3.17
C ASP A 147 -25.60 -4.60 1.98
N LEU A 148 -25.23 -4.99 0.75
CA LEU A 148 -26.12 -4.85 -0.41
C LEU A 148 -27.41 -5.68 -0.24
N THR A 149 -27.29 -6.93 0.19
CA THR A 149 -28.43 -7.84 0.36
C THR A 149 -29.40 -7.32 1.42
N ASP A 150 -28.89 -6.82 2.54
CA ASP A 150 -29.71 -6.27 3.62
C ASP A 150 -30.44 -4.99 3.18
N ASN A 151 -29.79 -4.13 2.40
CA ASN A 151 -30.41 -2.92 1.86
C ASN A 151 -31.55 -3.23 0.86
N LEU A 152 -31.37 -4.23 0.00
CA LEU A 152 -32.42 -4.68 -0.93
C LEU A 152 -33.60 -5.32 -0.19
N ARG A 153 -33.34 -6.14 0.83
CA ARG A 153 -34.39 -6.81 1.62
C ARG A 153 -35.24 -5.84 2.43
N ARG A 154 -34.67 -4.73 2.93
CA ARG A 154 -35.37 -3.73 3.75
C ARG A 154 -36.24 -2.75 2.94
N GLY A 155 -36.39 -2.96 1.63
CA GLY A 155 -37.44 -2.36 0.81
C GLY A 155 -37.28 -0.89 0.44
N LYS A 156 -36.13 -0.25 0.74
CA LYS A 156 -35.92 1.16 0.33
C LYS A 156 -35.59 1.32 -1.15
N TYR A 157 -35.07 0.29 -1.80
CA TYR A 157 -34.64 0.35 -3.20
C TYR A 157 -34.92 -0.99 -3.91
N SER A 158 -35.39 -0.92 -5.15
CA SER A 158 -35.74 -2.10 -5.98
C SER A 158 -34.85 -2.28 -7.21
N TYR A 159 -33.88 -1.39 -7.42
CA TYR A 159 -33.00 -1.37 -8.58
C TYR A 159 -31.55 -1.23 -8.14
N VAL A 160 -30.63 -1.87 -8.89
CA VAL A 160 -29.19 -1.75 -8.69
C VAL A 160 -28.58 -1.19 -9.96
N VAL A 161 -27.77 -0.15 -9.82
CA VAL A 161 -26.97 0.41 -10.91
C VAL A 161 -25.56 -0.13 -10.78
N GLU A 162 -25.13 -0.90 -11.78
CA GLU A 162 -23.76 -1.39 -11.88
C GLU A 162 -22.93 -0.41 -12.71
N ALA A 163 -21.79 0.02 -12.17
CA ALA A 163 -20.85 0.89 -12.85
C ALA A 163 -19.41 0.40 -12.59
N ASP A 164 -18.58 0.38 -13.64
CA ASP A 164 -17.17 0.00 -13.58
C ASP A 164 -16.31 1.03 -14.32
N ILE A 165 -15.09 1.27 -13.81
CA ILE A 165 -14.14 2.19 -14.42
C ILE A 165 -13.19 1.40 -15.33
N LYS A 166 -13.32 1.63 -16.64
CA LYS A 166 -12.47 0.99 -17.65
C LYS A 166 -11.00 1.37 -17.46
N GLY A 167 -10.18 0.36 -17.16
CA GLY A 167 -8.72 0.54 -17.08
C GLY A 167 -8.30 1.53 -16.00
N PHE A 168 -8.94 1.51 -14.82
CA PHE A 168 -8.69 2.46 -13.72
C PHE A 168 -7.19 2.79 -13.49
N TYR A 169 -6.33 1.77 -13.38
CA TYR A 169 -4.90 1.97 -13.13
C TYR A 169 -4.10 2.36 -14.37
N ASP A 170 -4.63 2.17 -15.56
CA ASP A 170 -3.99 2.54 -16.82
C ASP A 170 -4.28 4.01 -17.18
N HIS A 171 -5.40 4.56 -16.69
CA HIS A 171 -5.86 5.93 -16.94
C HIS A 171 -5.85 6.83 -15.70
N LEU A 172 -5.14 6.43 -14.62
CA LEU A 172 -5.09 7.22 -13.39
C LEU A 172 -4.24 8.48 -13.60
N ASP A 173 -4.84 9.64 -13.43
CA ASP A 173 -4.13 10.93 -13.50
C ASP A 173 -3.20 11.09 -12.29
N HIS A 174 -1.90 11.16 -12.58
CA HIS A 174 -0.86 11.25 -11.55
C HIS A 174 -0.86 12.60 -10.84
N ASP A 175 -1.20 13.70 -11.52
CA ASP A 175 -1.23 15.02 -10.91
C ASP A 175 -2.36 15.11 -9.89
N TRP A 176 -3.54 14.60 -10.24
CA TRP A 176 -4.66 14.50 -9.30
C TRP A 176 -4.35 13.59 -8.12
N GLN A 177 -3.73 12.44 -8.35
CA GLN A 177 -3.31 11.56 -7.27
C GLN A 177 -2.35 12.27 -6.31
N MET A 178 -1.39 13.04 -6.82
CA MET A 178 -0.42 13.76 -5.99
C MET A 178 -1.10 14.89 -5.22
N LYS A 179 -1.99 15.66 -5.85
CA LYS A 179 -2.83 16.67 -5.17
C LYS A 179 -3.65 16.07 -4.05
N MET A 180 -4.33 14.94 -4.28
CA MET A 180 -5.15 14.28 -3.26
C MET A 180 -4.31 13.77 -2.08
N ARG A 181 -3.10 13.25 -2.35
CA ARG A 181 -2.17 12.85 -1.28
C ARG A 181 -1.68 14.04 -0.46
N ASP A 182 -1.43 15.17 -1.11
CA ASP A 182 -0.85 16.36 -0.49
C ASP A 182 -1.77 16.98 0.57
N ILE A 183 -3.10 16.80 0.43
CA ILE A 183 -4.11 17.26 1.39
C ILE A 183 -3.79 16.75 2.81
N ARG A 184 -3.43 15.47 2.95
CA ARG A 184 -3.18 14.84 4.26
C ARG A 184 -1.71 14.58 4.56
N VAL A 185 -0.85 14.55 3.55
CA VAL A 185 0.56 14.15 3.70
C VAL A 185 1.47 15.28 3.24
N GLY A 186 2.21 15.86 4.18
CA GLY A 186 3.23 16.89 3.92
C GLY A 186 4.67 16.42 4.16
N ASP A 187 4.90 15.11 4.36
CA ASP A 187 6.24 14.54 4.53
C ASP A 187 6.85 14.20 3.17
N GLY A 188 7.87 14.95 2.76
CA GLY A 188 8.51 14.80 1.44
C GLY A 188 9.13 13.42 1.18
N VAL A 189 9.63 12.75 2.22
CA VAL A 189 10.22 11.40 2.08
C VAL A 189 9.12 10.38 1.79
N ILE A 190 8.02 10.42 2.54
CA ILE A 190 6.84 9.56 2.29
C ILE A 190 6.20 9.90 0.94
N PHE A 191 6.17 11.18 0.58
CA PHE A 191 5.60 11.64 -0.67
C PHE A 191 6.39 11.12 -1.88
N ALA A 192 7.73 11.10 -1.79
CA ALA A 192 8.65 10.62 -2.82
C ALA A 192 8.58 9.10 -3.05
N VAL A 193 8.05 8.32 -2.11
CA VAL A 193 7.82 6.88 -2.33
C VAL A 193 6.72 6.69 -3.36
N LYS A 194 7.12 6.18 -4.54
CA LYS A 194 6.22 5.91 -5.65
C LYS A 194 5.37 4.67 -5.34
N MET A 195 4.13 4.91 -4.95
CA MET A 195 3.17 3.87 -4.58
C MET A 195 2.40 3.28 -5.78
N PHE A 196 2.25 4.03 -6.88
CA PHE A 196 1.23 3.73 -7.91
C PHE A 196 1.72 3.65 -9.36
N GLU A 197 3.01 3.90 -9.65
CA GLU A 197 3.56 3.63 -11.01
C GLU A 197 3.62 2.12 -11.32
N THR A 198 3.36 1.28 -10.32
CA THR A 198 3.30 -0.18 -10.40
C THR A 198 1.86 -0.68 -10.38
N SER A 199 1.09 -0.36 -11.42
CA SER A 199 -0.32 -0.76 -11.66
C SER A 199 -0.66 -2.25 -11.41
N ALA A 200 0.33 -3.15 -11.27
CA ALA A 200 0.09 -4.58 -11.14
C ALA A 200 0.49 -5.23 -9.79
N THR A 201 1.14 -4.52 -8.87
CA THR A 201 1.74 -5.18 -7.69
C THR A 201 0.82 -5.23 -6.46
N LEU A 202 -0.15 -4.32 -6.35
CA LEU A 202 -1.05 -4.24 -5.19
C LEU A 202 -1.98 -5.45 -5.06
N LYS A 203 -2.23 -6.21 -6.13
CA LYS A 203 -3.04 -7.45 -6.06
C LYS A 203 -2.33 -8.63 -5.39
N LYS A 204 -1.00 -8.60 -5.21
CA LYS A 204 -0.23 -9.72 -4.63
C LYS A 204 0.51 -9.39 -3.34
N LEU A 205 0.64 -8.11 -2.98
CA LEU A 205 1.36 -7.73 -1.76
C LEU A 205 0.53 -7.90 -0.48
N PHE A 206 -0.80 -7.96 -0.57
CA PHE A 206 -1.69 -8.03 0.60
C PHE A 206 -2.43 -9.36 0.76
N TRP A 207 -2.19 -10.33 -0.12
CA TRP A 207 -2.81 -11.67 -0.06
C TRP A 207 -1.91 -12.75 -0.68
N VAL A 208 -1.15 -13.43 0.18
CA VAL A 208 -1.11 -14.90 0.36
C VAL A 208 -1.09 -15.13 1.86
#